data_AF-A0A063YTP8-F1
#
_entry.id   AF-A0A063YTP8-F1
#
_cell.length_a   1.000
_cell.length_b   1.000
_cell.length_c   1.000
_cell.angle_alpha   90.00
_cell.angle_beta   90.00
_cell.angle_gamma   90.00
#
_symmetry.space_group_name_H-M   'P 1'
#
loop_
_entity.id
_entity.type
_entity.pdbx_description
1 polymer ?
#
loop_
_entity_poly.entity_id
_entity_poly.type
_entity_poly.pdbx_seq_one_letter_code
_entity_poly.pdbx_strand_id
1 'polypeptide(L)'
;MIGGIKVEKATIRANVKDRFWKRYIDVVRNEVVPYQWEALNDRILGAEPSHAIENFRIAAGESDGECYRKSRLKAHGFNRGRKEGVARQSLKRMALSHHVSL
;
A
#
# COMPACT_ATOMS: atom_id res chain seq x y z
N MET A 1 -9.96 44.78 8.91
CA MET A 1 -9.30 43.48 8.66
C MET A 1 -10.01 42.44 9.51
N ILE A 2 -10.77 41.53 8.90
CA ILE A 2 -11.48 40.45 9.60
C ILE A 2 -10.47 39.34 9.95
N GLY A 3 -10.33 39.04 11.24
CA GLY A 3 -9.41 38.02 11.75
C GLY A 3 -9.78 36.64 11.23
N GLY A 4 -8.79 35.88 10.76
CA GLY A 4 -8.97 34.54 10.23
C GLY A 4 -9.56 33.60 11.29
N ILE A 5 -10.66 32.93 10.92
CA ILE A 5 -11.27 31.86 11.71
C ILE A 5 -10.28 30.68 11.74
N LYS A 6 -9.74 30.36 12.93
CA LYS A 6 -9.05 29.09 13.15
C LYS A 6 -10.10 27.99 13.22
N VAL A 7 -10.14 27.13 12.20
CA VAL A 7 -10.93 25.90 12.21
C VAL A 7 -10.10 24.83 12.93
N GLU A 8 -10.40 24.57 14.19
CA GLU A 8 -9.86 23.39 14.87
C GLU A 8 -10.60 22.15 14.38
N LYS A 9 -9.83 21.16 13.89
CA LYS A 9 -10.38 19.91 13.37
C LYS A 9 -10.79 19.02 14.55
N ALA A 10 -12.09 18.95 14.84
CA ALA A 10 -12.62 18.03 15.84
C ALA A 10 -12.36 16.57 15.43
N THR A 11 -11.70 15.80 16.30
CA THR A 11 -11.48 14.37 16.09
C THR A 11 -12.62 13.58 16.74
N ILE A 12 -13.48 12.96 15.93
CA ILE A 12 -14.56 12.09 16.42
C ILE A 12 -14.05 10.66 16.50
N ARG A 13 -14.10 10.06 17.69
CA ARG A 13 -13.79 8.64 17.91
C ARG A 13 -15.10 7.85 17.97
N ALA A 14 -15.34 7.00 16.98
CA ALA A 14 -16.50 6.10 16.93
C ALA A 14 -16.12 4.68 17.38
N ASN A 15 -17.04 4.01 18.07
CA ASN A 15 -16.90 2.61 18.47
C ASN A 15 -18.17 1.85 18.05
N VAL A 16 -17.99 0.84 17.18
CA VAL A 16 -19.08 0.00 16.67
C VAL A 16 -19.31 -1.15 17.65
N LYS A 17 -20.46 -1.14 18.32
CA LYS A 17 -20.81 -2.11 19.38
C LYS A 17 -21.94 -3.07 19.00
N ASP A 18 -22.61 -2.87 17.87
CA ASP A 18 -23.74 -3.72 17.47
C ASP A 18 -23.26 -5.09 16.98
N ARG A 19 -24.17 -6.08 17.06
CA ARG A 19 -23.85 -7.47 16.68
C ARG A 19 -23.74 -7.67 15.17
N PHE A 20 -24.45 -6.87 14.38
CA PHE A 20 -24.53 -7.04 12.94
C PHE A 20 -23.18 -6.71 12.30
N TRP A 21 -22.66 -5.51 12.52
CA TRP A 21 -21.39 -5.07 11.96
C TRP A 21 -20.19 -5.74 12.64
N LYS A 22 -20.27 -6.02 13.93
CA LYS A 22 -19.20 -6.73 14.64
C LYS A 22 -18.85 -8.06 13.96
N ARG A 23 -19.84 -8.83 13.51
CA ARG A 23 -19.60 -10.08 12.77
C ARG A 23 -18.75 -9.86 11.52
N TYR A 24 -19.07 -8.85 10.71
CA TYR A 24 -18.31 -8.55 9.49
C TYR A 24 -16.90 -8.04 9.81
N ILE A 25 -16.76 -7.18 10.82
CA ILE A 25 -15.46 -6.69 11.28
C ILE A 25 -14.57 -7.86 11.73
N ASP A 26 -15.14 -8.82 12.46
CA ASP A 26 -14.40 -9.98 12.94
C ASP A 26 -13.98 -10.89 11.78
N VAL A 27 -14.82 -11.10 10.76
CA VAL A 27 -14.43 -11.82 9.52
C VAL A 27 -13.30 -11.09 8.79
N VAL A 28 -13.41 -9.77 8.63
CA VAL A 28 -12.37 -8.98 7.96
C VAL A 28 -11.05 -9.09 8.73
N ARG A 29 -11.09 -8.95 10.05
CA ARG A 29 -9.90 -9.00 10.91
C ARG A 29 -9.25 -10.38 10.91
N ASN A 30 -10.04 -11.44 11.02
CA ASN A 30 -9.51 -12.78 11.31
C ASN A 30 -9.24 -13.59 10.03
N GLU A 31 -9.94 -13.30 8.93
CA GLU A 31 -9.83 -14.09 7.69
C GLU A 31 -9.31 -13.25 6.52
N VAL A 32 -9.95 -12.11 6.24
CA VAL A 32 -9.67 -11.34 5.02
C VAL A 32 -8.29 -10.70 5.07
N VAL A 33 -7.97 -9.97 6.15
CA VAL A 33 -6.68 -9.28 6.28
C VAL A 33 -5.50 -10.28 6.24
N PRO A 34 -5.52 -11.40 7.00
CA PRO A 34 -4.46 -12.39 6.91
C PRO A 34 -4.30 -12.99 5.52
N TYR A 35 -5.40 -13.41 4.87
CA TYR A 35 -5.33 -13.95 3.52
C TYR A 35 -4.75 -12.94 2.52
N GLN A 36 -5.21 -11.68 2.56
CA GLN A 36 -4.73 -10.64 1.65
C GLN A 36 -3.26 -10.31 1.90
N TRP A 37 -2.79 -10.34 3.15
CA TRP A 37 -1.38 -10.17 3.46
C TRP A 37 -0.51 -11.25 2.82
N GLU A 38 -0.90 -12.52 2.92
CA GLU A 38 -0.19 -13.62 2.28
C GLU A 38 -0.23 -13.51 0.75
N ALA A 39 -1.36 -13.09 0.17
CA ALA A 39 -1.49 -12.86 -1.27
C ALA A 39 -0.59 -11.72 -1.78
N LEU A 40 -0.52 -10.60 -1.05
CA LEU A 40 0.32 -9.44 -1.40
C LEU A 40 1.82 -9.73 -1.29
N ASN A 41 2.18 -10.73 -0.47
CA ASN A 41 3.55 -11.25 -0.32
C ASN A 41 3.84 -12.47 -1.22
N ASP A 42 2.93 -12.84 -2.12
CA ASP A 42 3.06 -13.96 -3.05
C ASP A 42 3.29 -15.33 -2.36
N ARG A 43 2.74 -15.53 -1.17
CA ARG A 43 2.94 -16.75 -0.36
C ARG A 43 1.84 -17.81 -0.53
N ILE A 44 0.82 -17.52 -1.31
CA ILE A 44 -0.30 -18.45 -1.56
C ILE A 44 0.01 -19.28 -2.80
N LEU A 45 0.24 -20.59 -2.60
CA LEU A 45 0.53 -21.52 -3.68
C LEU A 45 -0.66 -21.62 -4.66
N GLY A 46 -0.37 -21.48 -5.95
CA GLY A 46 -1.38 -21.60 -7.02
C GLY A 46 -2.22 -20.35 -7.27
N ALA A 47 -2.07 -19.29 -6.47
CA ALA A 47 -2.62 -17.97 -6.78
C ALA A 47 -1.74 -17.24 -7.82
N GLU A 48 -2.34 -16.36 -8.64
CA GLU A 48 -1.57 -15.46 -9.49
C GLU A 48 -0.75 -14.50 -8.60
N PRO A 49 0.57 -14.35 -8.81
CA PRO A 49 1.40 -13.50 -7.97
C PRO A 49 1.03 -12.02 -8.15
N SER A 50 0.94 -11.32 -7.01
CA SER A 50 0.64 -9.90 -6.90
C SER A 50 1.87 -9.02 -7.13
N HIS A 51 3.02 -9.44 -6.56
CA HIS A 51 4.26 -8.67 -6.49
C HIS A 51 4.13 -7.30 -5.80
N ALA A 52 3.03 -7.05 -5.06
CA ALA A 52 2.75 -5.73 -4.50
C ALA A 52 3.82 -5.29 -3.49
N ILE A 53 4.13 -6.11 -2.49
CA ILE A 53 5.16 -5.81 -1.49
C ILE A 53 6.55 -5.78 -2.13
N GLU A 54 6.82 -6.70 -3.06
CA GLU A 54 8.10 -6.77 -3.76
C GLU A 54 8.38 -5.51 -4.59
N ASN A 55 7.36 -4.96 -5.25
CA ASN A 55 7.48 -3.69 -5.96
C ASN A 55 7.89 -2.53 -5.03
N PHE A 56 7.43 -2.53 -3.78
CA PHE A 56 7.84 -1.54 -2.79
C PHE A 56 9.30 -1.75 -2.36
N ARG A 57 9.74 -3.00 -2.13
CA ARG A 57 11.15 -3.32 -1.82
C ARG A 57 12.11 -2.88 -2.93
N ILE A 58 11.77 -3.19 -4.18
CA ILE A 58 12.55 -2.75 -5.36
C ILE A 58 12.69 -1.22 -5.39
N ALA A 59 11.58 -0.53 -5.11
CA ALA A 59 11.56 0.92 -5.19
C ALA A 59 12.22 1.61 -3.97
N ALA A 60 12.29 0.91 -2.83
CA ALA A 60 13.10 1.29 -1.66
C ALA A 60 14.61 0.98 -1.86
N GLY A 61 14.95 0.08 -2.79
CA GLY A 61 16.32 -0.38 -3.02
C GLY A 61 16.73 -1.54 -2.10
N GLU A 62 15.76 -2.24 -1.51
CA GLU A 62 15.96 -3.40 -0.64
C GLU A 62 15.90 -4.74 -1.38
N SER A 63 15.44 -4.70 -2.63
CA SER A 63 15.44 -5.85 -3.54
C SER A 63 15.84 -5.41 -4.93
N ASP A 64 16.48 -6.31 -5.66
CA ASP A 64 16.88 -6.09 -7.04
C ASP A 64 15.79 -6.58 -8.00
N GLY A 65 15.71 -5.93 -9.15
CA GLY A 65 14.81 -6.34 -10.22
C GLY A 65 13.96 -5.19 -10.74
N GLU A 66 13.03 -5.54 -11.63
CA GLU A 66 12.14 -4.58 -12.26
C GLU A 66 10.72 -4.74 -11.73
N CYS A 67 10.08 -3.60 -11.43
CA CYS A 67 8.68 -3.57 -11.03
C CYS A 67 7.83 -4.41 -11.98
N TYR A 68 7.05 -5.34 -11.43
CA TYR A 68 6.32 -6.38 -12.18
C TYR A 68 5.52 -5.82 -13.36
N ARG A 69 4.83 -4.70 -13.17
CA ARG A 69 4.07 -4.04 -14.24
C ARG A 69 4.96 -3.58 -15.40
N LYS A 70 6.17 -3.07 -15.13
CA LYS A 70 7.10 -2.68 -16.21
C LYS A 70 7.59 -3.91 -16.96
N SER A 71 7.96 -4.97 -16.24
CA SER A 71 8.38 -6.26 -16.83
C SER A 71 7.28 -6.83 -17.74
N ARG A 72 6.02 -6.83 -17.28
CA ARG A 72 4.86 -7.30 -18.07
C ARG A 72 4.61 -6.44 -19.30
N LEU A 73 4.74 -5.12 -19.20
CA LEU A 73 4.60 -4.23 -20.36
C LEU A 73 5.68 -4.48 -21.42
N LYS A 74 6.93 -4.70 -21.01
CA LYS A 74 8.03 -5.04 -21.93
C LYS A 74 7.78 -6.38 -22.62
N ALA A 75 7.29 -7.39 -21.89
CA ALA A 75 6.93 -8.69 -22.46
C ALA A 75 5.84 -8.60 -23.55
N HIS A 76 4.96 -7.59 -23.47
CA HIS A 76 3.95 -7.29 -24.48
C HIS A 76 4.41 -6.22 -25.51
N GLY A 77 5.72 -6.00 -25.66
CA GLY A 77 6.27 -5.09 -26.67
C GLY A 77 6.10 -3.60 -26.37
N PHE A 78 5.69 -3.24 -25.16
CA PHE A 78 5.41 -1.86 -24.79
C PHE A 78 6.54 -1.29 -23.91
N ASN A 79 7.38 -0.42 -24.49
CA ASN A 79 8.51 0.19 -23.82
C ASN A 79 8.19 1.63 -23.36
N ARG A 80 7.72 1.80 -22.11
CA ARG A 80 7.47 3.14 -21.54
C ARG A 80 8.75 3.68 -20.90
N GLY A 81 9.47 4.56 -21.61
CA GLY A 81 10.58 5.32 -21.05
C GLY A 81 10.12 6.32 -19.99
N ARG A 82 9.91 5.88 -18.74
CA ARG A 82 9.58 6.76 -17.62
C ARG A 82 10.83 6.95 -16.75
N LYS A 83 11.37 8.17 -16.72
CA LYS A 83 12.56 8.55 -15.93
C LYS A 83 12.43 8.08 -14.48
N GLU A 84 13.39 7.30 -14.02
CA GLU A 84 13.38 6.55 -12.74
C GLU A 84 13.35 7.43 -11.48
N GLY A 85 13.51 8.75 -11.61
CA GLY A 85 13.61 9.69 -10.49
C GLY A 85 12.32 9.95 -9.71
N VAL A 86 11.13 9.77 -10.31
CA VAL A 86 9.86 10.17 -9.68
C VAL A 86 9.39 9.16 -8.61
N ALA A 87 9.59 7.86 -8.83
CA ALA A 87 9.17 6.83 -7.87
C ALA A 87 10.03 6.86 -6.59
N ARG A 88 11.34 7.10 -6.73
CA ARG A 88 12.27 7.25 -5.60
C ARG A 88 11.92 8.44 -4.70
N GLN A 89 11.46 9.56 -5.28
CA GLN A 89 11.04 10.74 -4.50
C GLN A 89 9.73 10.51 -3.75
N SER A 90 8.75 9.84 -4.36
CA SER A 90 7.46 9.56 -3.70
C SER A 90 7.62 8.60 -2.52
N LEU A 91 8.49 7.59 -2.61
CA LEU A 91 8.76 6.65 -1.51
C LEU A 91 9.61 7.24 -0.40
N LYS A 92 10.62 8.05 -0.73
CA LYS A 92 11.33 8.85 0.28
C LYS A 92 10.38 9.75 1.06
N ARG A 93 9.41 10.37 0.38
CA ARG A 93 8.36 11.18 1.05
C ARG A 93 7.42 10.33 1.91
N MET A 94 7.11 9.10 1.51
CA MET A 94 6.24 8.21 2.29
C MET A 94 6.95 7.70 3.56
N ALA A 95 8.20 7.24 3.43
CA ALA A 95 9.03 6.77 4.55
C ALA A 95 9.40 7.90 5.54
N LEU A 96 9.57 9.13 5.07
CA LEU A 96 9.83 10.29 5.95
C LEU A 96 8.57 10.80 6.67
N SER A 97 7.38 10.43 6.23
CA SER A 97 6.12 10.92 6.81
C SER A 97 5.60 10.08 7.98
N HIS A 98 6.08 8.85 8.13
CA HIS A 98 5.68 7.94 9.20
C HIS A 98 6.94 7.22 9.68
N HIS A 99 7.29 7.34 10.96
CA HIS A 99 8.33 6.54 11.63
C HIS A 99 7.96 5.05 11.57
N VAL A 100 8.12 4.44 10.41
CA VAL A 100 8.04 2.99 10.22
C VAL A 100 9.47 2.57 9.92
N SER A 101 10.15 2.05 10.95
CA SER A 101 11.34 1.24 10.74
C SER A 101 10.92 -0.03 10.00
N LEU A 102 11.52 -0.24 8.83
CA LEU A 102 11.56 -1.54 8.15
C LEU A 102 12.55 -2.46 8.88
#